data_AF-A0A822IXG4-F1
#
_entry.id   AF-A0A822IXG4-F1
#
_cell.length_a   1.000
_cell.length_b   1.000
_cell.length_c   1.000
_cell.angle_alpha   90.00
_cell.angle_beta   90.00
_cell.angle_gamma   90.00
#
_symmetry.space_group_name_H-M   'P 1'
#
loop_
_entity.id
_entity.type
_entity.pdbx_description
1 polymer ?
#
loop_
_entity_poly.entity_id
_entity_poly.type
_entity_poly.pdbx_seq_one_letter_code
_entity_poly.pdbx_strand_id
1 'polypeptide(L)'
;MKLRKDRDISKLLGFSLAAILAGTFIIWFIPQITIIGVISISSGLMGFIIGLRLASKPKDYFMEDERSGRIKEKAGYYAYEIMVSVAAIIMFLKIVKVSPSLTPSSDFFDGALLIWVIGLYSFLILKWYFNKKGDIE
;
A
#
# COMPACT_ATOMS: atom_id res chain seq x y z
N MET A 1 -4.15 22.85 -11.36
CA MET A 1 -3.43 22.59 -10.09
C MET A 1 -1.99 23.07 -10.23
N LYS A 2 -1.50 23.92 -9.32
CA LYS A 2 -0.09 24.33 -9.31
C LYS A 2 0.66 23.33 -8.42
N LEU A 3 1.44 22.43 -9.02
CA LEU A 3 2.22 21.44 -8.26
C LEU A 3 3.39 22.13 -7.55
N ARG A 4 3.56 21.85 -6.26
CA ARG A 4 4.71 22.33 -5.49
C ARG A 4 5.97 21.65 -6.02
N LYS A 5 6.86 22.44 -6.62
CA LYS A 5 8.17 21.96 -7.06
C LYS A 5 9.16 22.06 -5.89
N ASP A 6 9.15 21.02 -5.06
CA ASP A 6 10.08 20.86 -3.95
C ASP A 6 11.18 19.86 -4.36
N ARG A 7 12.42 20.10 -3.94
CA ARG A 7 13.55 19.20 -4.24
C ARG A 7 13.32 17.84 -3.60
N ASP A 8 12.72 17.80 -2.42
CA ASP A 8 12.48 16.54 -1.69
C ASP A 8 11.34 15.74 -2.31
N ILE A 9 10.27 16.41 -2.76
CA ILE A 9 9.18 15.76 -3.51
C ILE A 9 9.70 15.19 -4.84
N SER A 10 10.57 15.94 -5.52
CA SER A 10 11.16 15.50 -6.79
C SER A 10 12.05 14.26 -6.60
N LYS A 11 12.85 14.22 -5.51
CA LYS A 11 13.63 13.03 -5.13
C LYS A 11 12.71 11.84 -4.82
N LEU A 12 11.66 12.04 -4.04
CA LEU A 12 10.71 10.98 -3.70
C LEU A 12 10.06 10.38 -4.95
N LEU A 13 9.58 11.22 -5.87
CA LEU A 13 9.00 10.78 -7.14
C LEU A 13 10.03 10.05 -8.00
N GLY A 14 11.27 10.54 -8.05
CA GLY A 14 12.38 9.90 -8.76
C GLY A 14 12.73 8.52 -8.20
N PHE A 15 12.87 8.38 -6.88
CA PHE A 15 13.10 7.09 -6.22
C PHE A 15 11.94 6.13 -6.44
N SER A 16 10.71 6.63 -6.40
CA SER A 16 9.49 5.83 -6.63
C SER A 16 9.47 5.27 -8.05
N LEU A 17 9.77 6.10 -9.06
CA LEU A 17 9.92 5.67 -10.45
C LEU A 17 11.07 4.67 -10.63
N ALA A 18 12.22 4.92 -10.00
CA ALA A 18 13.36 4.01 -10.05
C ALA A 18 13.01 2.64 -9.45
N ALA A 19 12.27 2.59 -8.34
CA ALA A 19 11.81 1.35 -7.72
C ALA A 19 10.84 0.57 -8.63
N ILE A 20 9.91 1.26 -9.32
CA ILE A 20 9.01 0.62 -10.30
C ILE A 20 9.81 0.03 -11.47
N LEU A 21 10.76 0.80 -12.02
CA LEU A 21 11.59 0.35 -13.13
C LEU A 21 12.48 -0.82 -12.75
N ALA A 22 13.14 -0.75 -11.59
CA ALA A 22 13.97 -1.83 -11.06
C ALA A 22 13.14 -3.09 -10.81
N GLY A 23 11.95 -2.96 -10.21
CA GLY A 23 11.07 -4.09 -9.99
C GLY A 23 10.57 -4.72 -11.30
N THR A 24 10.25 -3.89 -12.30
CA THR A 24 9.87 -4.37 -13.65
C THR A 24 11.02 -5.13 -14.30
N PHE A 25 12.25 -4.61 -14.21
CA PHE A 25 13.45 -5.27 -14.71
C PHE A 25 13.67 -6.63 -14.02
N ILE A 26 13.54 -6.69 -12.69
CA ILE A 26 13.70 -7.94 -11.94
C ILE A 26 12.70 -9.01 -12.42
N ILE A 27 11.43 -8.65 -12.60
CA ILE A 27 10.40 -9.60 -13.05
C ILE A 27 10.72 -10.15 -14.45
N TRP A 28 11.22 -9.30 -15.36
CA TRP A 28 11.47 -9.69 -16.75
C TRP A 28 12.78 -10.48 -16.94
N PHE A 29 13.82 -10.15 -16.17
CA PHE A 29 15.16 -10.68 -16.41
C PHE A 29 15.65 -11.66 -15.32
N ILE A 30 15.04 -11.65 -14.13
CA ILE A 30 15.49 -12.47 -12.99
C ILE A 30 14.28 -13.16 -12.32
N PRO A 31 13.65 -14.14 -13.02
CA PRO A 31 12.42 -14.76 -12.55
C PRO A 31 12.58 -15.50 -11.21
N GLN A 32 13.80 -15.87 -10.80
CA GLN A 32 14.04 -16.51 -9.50
C GLN A 32 13.72 -15.59 -8.30
N ILE A 33 13.70 -14.27 -8.50
CA ILE A 33 13.44 -13.28 -7.44
C ILE A 33 12.26 -12.36 -7.78
N THR A 34 11.28 -12.88 -8.52
CA THR A 34 10.05 -12.18 -8.91
C THR A 34 9.38 -11.47 -7.73
N ILE A 35 9.40 -12.08 -6.55
CA ILE A 35 8.86 -11.52 -5.29
C ILE A 35 9.48 -10.15 -4.96
N ILE A 36 10.82 -10.02 -5.07
CA ILE A 36 11.53 -8.75 -4.83
C ILE A 36 11.08 -7.69 -5.85
N GLY A 37 10.84 -8.12 -7.08
CA GLY A 37 10.28 -7.28 -8.15
C GLY A 37 8.90 -6.74 -7.80
N VAL A 38 7.99 -7.59 -7.33
CA VAL A 38 6.63 -7.21 -6.91
C VAL A 38 6.65 -6.25 -5.71
N ILE A 39 7.51 -6.50 -4.72
CA ILE A 39 7.70 -5.61 -3.57
C ILE A 39 8.23 -4.24 -4.01
N SER A 40 9.19 -4.21 -4.94
CA SER A 40 9.75 -2.97 -5.47
C SER A 40 8.72 -2.15 -6.27
N ILE A 41 7.91 -2.81 -7.09
CA ILE A 41 6.83 -2.14 -7.84
C ILE A 41 5.76 -1.59 -6.90
N SER A 42 5.30 -2.40 -5.94
CA SER A 42 4.24 -1.97 -5.00
C SER A 42 4.68 -0.80 -4.12
N SER A 43 5.89 -0.87 -3.55
CA SER A 43 6.47 0.24 -2.78
C SER A 43 6.71 1.49 -3.63
N GLY A 44 7.18 1.32 -4.88
CA GLY A 44 7.36 2.42 -5.82
C GLY A 44 6.03 3.10 -6.20
N LEU A 45 4.98 2.33 -6.49
CA LEU A 45 3.64 2.88 -6.76
C LEU A 45 3.11 3.67 -5.57
N MET A 46 3.27 3.14 -4.37
CA MET A 46 2.87 3.81 -3.14
C MET A 46 3.62 5.13 -2.94
N GLY A 47 4.95 5.10 -3.05
CA GLY A 47 5.80 6.30 -2.95
C GLY A 47 5.42 7.35 -3.99
N PHE A 48 5.07 6.92 -5.21
CA PHE A 48 4.63 7.79 -6.29
C PHE A 48 3.30 8.48 -5.96
N ILE A 49 2.30 7.72 -5.48
CA ILE A 49 1.00 8.27 -5.06
C ILE A 49 1.17 9.26 -3.90
N ILE A 50 2.00 8.92 -2.90
CA ILE A 50 2.31 9.80 -1.77
C ILE A 50 2.99 11.08 -2.27
N GLY A 51 3.98 10.97 -3.16
CA GLY A 51 4.68 12.10 -3.74
C GLY A 51 3.76 13.02 -4.53
N LEU A 52 2.84 12.48 -5.32
CA LEU A 52 1.82 13.26 -6.03
C LEU A 52 0.89 13.98 -5.05
N ARG A 53 0.47 13.30 -3.98
CA ARG A 53 -0.38 13.92 -2.94
C ARG A 53 0.35 15.06 -2.23
N LEU A 54 1.62 14.87 -1.88
CA LEU A 54 2.47 15.91 -1.28
C LEU A 54 2.68 17.10 -2.24
N ALA A 55 2.88 16.84 -3.53
CA ALA A 55 3.03 17.86 -4.56
C ALA A 55 1.73 18.67 -4.80
N SER A 56 0.58 18.05 -4.57
CA SER A 56 -0.74 18.63 -4.82
C SER A 56 -1.24 19.61 -3.76
N LYS A 57 -0.58 19.68 -2.59
CA LYS A 57 -1.04 20.45 -1.43
C LYS A 57 0.08 21.36 -0.87
N PRO A 58 -0.27 22.52 -0.28
CA PRO A 58 0.70 23.38 0.38
C PRO A 58 1.31 22.70 1.61
N LYS A 59 2.52 23.12 2.03
CA LYS A 59 3.27 22.46 3.11
C LYS A 59 2.51 22.48 4.44
N ASP A 60 1.81 23.57 4.70
CA ASP A 60 1.05 23.80 5.95
C ASP A 60 -0.17 22.87 6.07
N TYR A 61 -0.61 22.27 4.96
CA TYR A 61 -1.70 21.30 4.93
C TYR A 61 -1.32 19.94 5.57
N PHE A 62 -0.03 19.71 5.82
CA PHE A 62 0.50 18.47 6.40
C PHE A 62 0.93 18.61 7.86
N MET A 63 0.65 19.74 8.52
CA MET A 63 0.77 19.81 9.97
C MET A 63 -0.24 18.84 10.59
N GLU A 64 0.25 17.94 11.44
CA GLU A 64 -0.59 16.92 12.07
C GLU A 64 -1.50 17.61 13.10
N ASP A 65 -2.77 17.77 12.75
CA ASP A 65 -3.81 18.16 13.69
C ASP A 65 -4.35 16.93 14.44
N GLU A 66 -5.00 17.14 15.59
CA GLU A 66 -5.59 16.02 16.34
C GLU A 66 -6.55 15.17 15.50
N ARG A 67 -7.24 15.81 14.54
CA ARG A 67 -8.18 15.14 13.62
C ARG A 67 -7.45 14.16 12.70
N SER A 68 -6.34 14.54 12.09
CA SER A 68 -5.55 13.66 11.22
C SER A 68 -4.92 12.51 12.01
N GLY A 69 -4.54 12.74 13.27
CA GLY A 69 -4.12 11.70 14.22
C GLY A 69 -5.22 10.65 14.42
N ARG A 70 -6.43 11.07 14.82
CA ARG A 70 -7.58 10.17 15.02
C ARG A 70 -7.98 9.42 13.75
N ILE A 71 -7.92 10.07 12.59
CA ILE A 71 -8.19 9.43 11.29
C ILE A 71 -7.16 8.34 11.00
N LYS A 72 -5.88 8.61 11.26
CA LYS A 72 -4.79 7.65 11.05
C LYS A 72 -4.95 6.43 11.96
N GLU A 73 -5.26 6.63 13.24
CA GLU A 73 -5.52 5.55 14.19
C GLU A 73 -6.72 4.71 13.76
N LYS A 74 -7.85 5.35 13.42
CA LYS A 74 -9.05 4.66 12.94
C LYS A 74 -8.77 3.87 11.66
N ALA A 75 -8.13 4.48 10.68
CA ALA A 75 -7.74 3.80 9.44
C ALA A 75 -6.80 2.62 9.70
N GLY A 76 -5.85 2.76 10.62
CA GLY A 76 -4.93 1.71 11.05
C GLY A 76 -5.66 0.53 11.68
N TYR A 77 -6.60 0.81 12.59
CA TYR A 77 -7.41 -0.20 13.27
C TYR A 77 -8.22 -1.04 12.26
N TYR A 78 -8.99 -0.40 11.37
CA TYR A 78 -9.77 -1.13 10.36
C TYR A 78 -8.88 -1.86 9.34
N ALA A 79 -7.75 -1.30 8.94
CA ALA A 79 -6.82 -1.97 8.05
C ALA A 79 -6.22 -3.23 8.69
N TYR A 80 -5.93 -3.19 9.99
CA TYR A 80 -5.51 -4.35 10.76
C TYR A 80 -6.62 -5.41 10.83
N GLU A 81 -7.86 -5.03 11.12
CA GLU A 81 -9.00 -5.97 11.13
C GLU A 81 -9.20 -6.65 9.77
N ILE A 82 -9.10 -5.91 8.67
CA ILE A 82 -9.15 -6.47 7.31
C ILE A 82 -8.00 -7.46 7.09
N MET A 83 -6.79 -7.08 7.47
CA MET A 83 -5.59 -7.92 7.32
C MET A 83 -5.73 -9.24 8.08
N VAL A 84 -6.18 -9.20 9.33
CA VAL A 84 -6.43 -10.39 10.16
C VAL A 84 -7.57 -11.25 9.58
N SER A 85 -8.64 -10.62 9.12
CA SER A 85 -9.78 -11.33 8.50
C SER A 85 -9.36 -12.07 7.23
N VAL A 86 -8.56 -11.44 6.37
CA VAL A 86 -8.03 -12.07 5.16
C VAL A 86 -7.09 -13.22 5.51
N ALA A 87 -6.21 -13.04 6.50
CA ALA A 87 -5.34 -14.12 6.98
C ALA A 87 -6.15 -15.32 7.49
N ALA A 88 -7.23 -15.08 8.25
CA ALA A 88 -8.12 -16.12 8.74
C ALA A 88 -8.84 -16.86 7.60
N ILE A 89 -9.34 -16.13 6.59
CA ILE A 89 -9.97 -16.73 5.39
C ILE A 89 -8.98 -17.61 4.63
N ILE A 90 -7.76 -17.13 4.41
CA ILE A 90 -6.69 -17.88 3.75
C ILE A 90 -6.38 -19.17 4.51
N MET A 91 -6.26 -19.09 5.84
CA MET A 91 -6.01 -20.24 6.69
C MET A 91 -7.17 -21.24 6.65
N PHE A 92 -8.41 -20.76 6.71
CA PHE A 92 -9.60 -21.60 6.61
C PHE A 92 -9.69 -22.33 5.26
N LEU A 93 -9.45 -21.63 4.15
CA LEU A 93 -9.44 -22.22 2.81
C LEU A 93 -8.36 -23.30 2.68
N LYS A 94 -7.18 -23.12 3.30
CA LYS A 94 -6.12 -24.13 3.36
C LYS A 94 -6.54 -25.39 4.12
N ILE A 95 -7.30 -25.24 5.21
CA ILE A 95 -7.78 -26.38 6.02
C ILE A 95 -8.85 -27.17 5.27
N VAL A 96 -9.85 -26.48 4.72
CA VAL A 96 -11.03 -27.13 4.13
C VAL A 96 -10.73 -27.69 2.73
N LYS A 97 -9.67 -27.22 2.06
CA LYS A 97 -9.26 -27.68 0.72
C LYS A 97 -10.42 -27.66 -0.30
N VAL A 98 -11.24 -26.60 -0.23
CA VAL A 98 -12.50 -26.47 -0.99
C VAL A 98 -12.30 -26.66 -2.50
N SER A 99 -11.19 -26.16 -3.05
CA SER A 99 -10.82 -26.35 -4.46
C SER A 99 -9.33 -26.06 -4.67
N PRO A 100 -8.61 -26.80 -5.55
CA PRO A 100 -7.24 -26.47 -5.94
C PRO A 100 -7.07 -25.05 -6.49
N SER A 101 -8.12 -24.48 -7.10
CA SER A 101 -8.11 -23.12 -7.66
C SER A 101 -8.30 -22.01 -6.61
N LEU A 102 -8.93 -22.34 -5.48
CA LEU A 102 -9.23 -21.39 -4.38
C LEU A 102 -8.30 -21.58 -3.19
N THR A 103 -7.44 -22.61 -3.22
CA THR A 103 -6.47 -22.88 -2.18
C THR A 103 -5.21 -22.07 -2.49
N PRO A 104 -4.91 -21.00 -1.74
CA PRO A 104 -3.70 -20.21 -1.96
C PRO A 104 -2.46 -21.10 -1.79
N SER A 105 -1.38 -20.75 -2.51
CA SER A 105 -0.15 -21.54 -2.55
C SER A 105 0.34 -21.90 -1.15
N SER A 106 0.97 -23.08 -1.01
CA SER A 106 1.57 -23.50 0.26
C SER A 106 2.74 -22.61 0.67
N ASP A 107 3.26 -21.80 -0.24
CA ASP A 107 4.37 -20.90 0.03
C ASP A 107 3.93 -19.81 1.02
N PHE A 108 4.58 -19.81 2.16
CA PHE A 108 4.35 -18.85 3.22
C PHE A 108 4.64 -17.41 2.75
N PHE A 109 5.66 -17.23 1.92
CA PHE A 109 6.07 -15.91 1.44
C PHE A 109 5.03 -15.27 0.52
N ASP A 110 4.39 -16.04 -0.35
CA ASP A 110 3.33 -15.55 -1.22
C ASP A 110 2.10 -15.11 -0.42
N GLY A 111 1.69 -15.93 0.56
CA GLY A 111 0.57 -15.61 1.45
C GLY A 111 0.84 -14.36 2.30
N ALA A 112 2.04 -14.26 2.86
CA ALA A 112 2.46 -13.10 3.66
C ALA A 112 2.51 -11.82 2.81
N LEU A 113 3.03 -11.89 1.57
CA LEU A 113 3.06 -10.76 0.65
C LEU A 113 1.65 -10.29 0.31
N LEU A 114 0.75 -11.21 0.00
CA LEU A 114 -0.64 -10.88 -0.31
C LEU A 114 -1.34 -10.19 0.87
N ILE A 115 -1.18 -10.70 2.08
CA ILE A 115 -1.72 -10.10 3.31
C ILE A 115 -1.13 -8.71 3.52
N TRP A 116 0.17 -8.54 3.33
CA TRP A 116 0.87 -7.27 3.47
C TRP A 116 0.36 -6.22 2.47
N VAL A 117 0.24 -6.59 1.20
CA VAL A 117 -0.30 -5.71 0.14
C VAL A 117 -1.73 -5.29 0.52
N ILE A 118 -2.59 -6.23 0.89
CA ILE A 118 -3.98 -5.91 1.25
C ILE A 118 -4.05 -4.97 2.45
N GLY A 119 -3.30 -5.24 3.53
CA GLY A 119 -3.28 -4.39 4.71
C GLY A 119 -2.82 -2.97 4.39
N LEU A 120 -1.75 -2.84 3.58
CA LEU A 120 -1.18 -1.56 3.21
C LEU A 120 -2.13 -0.73 2.34
N TYR A 121 -2.73 -1.33 1.30
CA TYR A 121 -3.68 -0.62 0.44
C TYR A 121 -4.98 -0.29 1.17
N SER A 122 -5.47 -1.19 2.04
CA SER A 122 -6.65 -0.94 2.87
C SER A 122 -6.44 0.27 3.77
N PHE A 123 -5.26 0.38 4.42
CA PHE A 123 -4.92 1.55 5.22
C PHE A 123 -4.96 2.86 4.42
N LEU A 124 -4.38 2.88 3.21
CA LEU A 124 -4.36 4.08 2.37
C LEU A 124 -5.78 4.49 1.94
N ILE A 125 -6.60 3.53 1.53
CA ILE A 125 -8.00 3.75 1.11
C ILE A 125 -8.83 4.26 2.30
N LEU A 126 -8.74 3.60 3.45
CA LEU A 126 -9.48 3.99 4.65
C LEU A 126 -9.05 5.36 5.17
N LYS A 127 -7.75 5.65 5.17
CA LYS A 127 -7.24 6.98 5.53
C LYS A 127 -7.79 8.06 4.61
N TRP A 128 -7.87 7.79 3.30
CA TRP A 128 -8.49 8.71 2.35
C TRP A 128 -10.00 8.87 2.60
N TYR A 129 -10.71 7.76 2.81
CA TYR A 129 -12.15 7.72 3.05
C TYR A 129 -12.55 8.50 4.31
N PHE A 130 -11.92 8.23 5.46
CA PHE A 130 -12.23 8.91 6.71
C PHE A 130 -11.84 10.40 6.68
N ASN A 131 -10.80 10.76 5.93
CA ASN A 131 -10.46 12.16 5.71
C ASN A 131 -11.56 12.89 4.93
N LYS A 132 -12.09 12.26 3.87
CA LYS A 132 -13.22 12.79 3.08
C LYS A 132 -14.50 12.89 3.89
N LYS A 133 -14.80 11.92 4.76
CA LYS A 133 -16.03 11.91 5.55
C LYS A 133 -16.11 13.08 6.54
N GLY A 134 -14.99 13.43 7.18
CA GLY A 134 -14.96 14.56 8.11
C GLY A 134 -15.01 15.94 7.44
N ASP A 135 -14.96 16.05 6.11
CA ASP A 135 -15.11 17.32 5.38
C ASP A 135 -16.60 17.61 5.04
N ILE A 136 -17.50 16.67 5.31
CA ILE A 136 -18.94 16.72 4.95
C ILE A 136 -19.82 16.98 6.19
N GLU A 137 -19.23 16.97 7.39
CA GLU A 137 -19.82 17.43 8.66
C GLU A 137 -19.30 18.82 9.01
#